data_AF-A0A804PS72-F1
#
_entry.id   AF-A0A804PS72-F1
#
_cell.length_a   1.000
_cell.length_b   1.000
_cell.length_c   1.000
_cell.angle_alpha   90.00
_cell.angle_beta   90.00
_cell.angle_gamma   90.00
#
_symmetry.space_group_name_H-M   'P 1'
#
loop_
_entity.id
_entity.type
_entity.pdbx_description
1 polymer ?
#
loop_
_entity_poly.entity_id
_entity_poly.type
_entity_poly.pdbx_seq_one_letter_code
_entity_poly.pdbx_strand_id
1 'polypeptide(L)'
;MAPSPYIRACKPRGSSVDATLDGTAAEKANSMAPPPWPVVALLLCAALAFAARPSSAVDPVGTYCAKNFTGAQTQASIAQVLAALVPRASAAYYATATAAGGGGSATIWGLAQCRGDVPASDCALCVAAAARQAAASCRGQADARVWYDYCFLRYDDADFLGLPDTGYALILINTMNATDPAAFDRAERRLMARVAADAASAGLARETARFGSDGTTIYGLGWCTRDITAADCGLCVAQAVAELPNYCRFRRGCRVLYSSCMARYETYPFFFPVTGAGAGAGADASSSHAGEYETVVLTNHK
;
A
#
# COMPACT_ATOMS: atom_id res chain seq x y z
N MET A 1 39.91 56.65 -12.07
CA MET A 1 38.86 57.48 -12.72
C MET A 1 37.67 57.53 -11.77
N ALA A 2 37.34 58.71 -11.27
CA ALA A 2 36.13 58.92 -10.45
C ALA A 2 34.88 58.95 -11.34
N PRO A 3 33.70 58.67 -10.77
CA PRO A 3 32.83 59.78 -10.40
C PRO A 3 32.14 59.65 -9.03
N SER A 4 31.93 60.82 -8.43
CA SER A 4 31.03 61.19 -7.31
C SER A 4 29.55 61.22 -7.81
N PRO A 5 28.49 61.71 -7.11
CA PRO A 5 28.41 62.31 -5.77
C PRO A 5 27.14 61.99 -4.91
N TYR A 6 27.24 62.34 -3.61
CA TYR A 6 26.26 63.00 -2.71
C TYR A 6 24.77 62.60 -2.65
N ILE A 7 24.26 62.44 -1.41
CA ILE A 7 23.20 63.23 -0.71
C ILE A 7 23.04 62.65 0.72
N ARG A 8 23.60 63.28 1.78
CA ARG A 8 22.97 64.13 2.84
C ARG A 8 21.60 63.65 3.36
N ALA A 9 21.49 63.12 4.58
CA ALA A 9 21.41 63.80 5.90
C ALA A 9 19.98 64.24 6.30
N CYS A 10 19.46 63.68 7.40
CA CYS A 10 18.89 64.46 8.52
C CYS A 10 18.61 63.57 9.74
N LYS A 11 19.05 64.07 10.91
CA LYS A 11 18.93 63.52 12.27
C LYS A 11 18.03 64.47 13.07
N PRO A 12 17.10 63.98 13.90
CA PRO A 12 16.57 64.74 15.02
C PRO A 12 17.39 64.47 16.29
N ARG A 13 17.43 65.51 17.12
CA ARG A 13 18.26 65.71 18.31
C ARG A 13 17.34 65.78 19.53
N GLY A 14 17.85 65.27 20.66
CA GLY A 14 17.50 65.74 22.00
C GLY A 14 16.30 65.06 22.63
N SER A 15 16.17 64.99 23.95
CA SER A 15 17.14 65.22 25.03
C SER A 15 16.63 64.45 26.25
N SER A 16 17.56 64.02 27.07
CA SER A 16 17.40 63.54 28.44
C SER A 16 16.70 64.57 29.36
N VAL A 17 15.81 64.10 30.23
CA VAL A 17 15.57 64.65 31.57
C VAL A 17 15.13 63.51 32.49
N ASP A 18 15.87 63.39 33.58
CA ASP A 18 15.66 62.49 34.70
C ASP A 18 14.54 62.96 35.64
N ALA A 19 14.16 62.02 36.51
CA ALA A 19 13.82 62.21 37.92
C ALA A 19 12.33 62.37 38.32
N THR A 20 11.91 61.34 39.06
CA THR A 20 11.36 61.37 40.42
C THR A 20 9.84 61.47 40.70
N LEU A 21 9.43 60.43 41.45
CA LEU A 21 8.58 60.42 42.66
C LEU A 21 7.05 60.31 42.52
N ASP A 22 6.58 59.16 43.00
CA ASP A 22 5.53 58.95 44.02
C ASP A 22 4.23 59.75 43.95
N GLY A 23 3.12 59.01 43.84
CA GLY A 23 1.78 59.58 44.04
C GLY A 23 0.66 58.61 43.75
N THR A 24 0.20 57.94 44.80
CA THR A 24 -0.99 57.08 44.91
C THR A 24 -2.30 57.72 44.44
N ALA A 25 -3.17 56.96 43.77
CA ALA A 25 -4.62 56.94 44.01
C ALA A 25 -5.27 55.75 43.27
N ALA A 26 -5.89 54.87 44.05
CA ALA A 26 -6.69 53.73 43.62
C ALA A 26 -8.18 54.10 43.67
N GLU A 27 -8.95 53.81 42.62
CA GLU A 27 -10.42 53.64 42.58
C GLU A 27 -10.84 53.52 41.10
N LYS A 28 -11.71 52.64 40.57
CA LYS A 28 -12.69 51.66 41.10
C LYS A 28 -12.71 50.45 40.16
N ALA A 29 -12.75 49.24 40.73
CA ALA A 29 -12.99 48.00 40.01
C ALA A 29 -14.50 47.71 40.00
N ASN A 30 -15.15 47.82 38.83
CA ASN A 30 -16.48 47.24 38.63
C ASN A 30 -16.32 45.79 38.15
N SER A 31 -16.84 44.88 38.97
CA SER A 31 -16.89 43.44 38.75
C SER A 31 -17.78 43.10 37.55
N MET A 32 -17.17 42.67 36.45
CA MET A 32 -17.85 42.01 35.33
C MET A 32 -17.55 40.52 35.42
N ALA A 33 -18.58 39.69 35.51
CA ALA A 33 -18.46 38.24 35.54
C ALA A 33 -17.67 37.73 34.32
N PRO A 34 -16.75 36.76 34.49
CA PRO A 34 -15.88 36.30 33.42
C PRO A 34 -16.70 35.54 32.34
N PRO A 35 -16.42 35.77 31.04
CA PRO A 35 -17.11 35.08 29.97
C PRO A 35 -16.75 33.57 29.95
N PRO A 36 -17.64 32.70 29.45
CA PRO A 36 -17.53 31.24 29.58
C PRO A 36 -16.53 30.59 28.59
N TRP A 37 -15.48 31.33 28.21
CA TRP A 37 -14.44 30.89 27.30
C TRP A 37 -13.77 29.55 27.69
N PRO A 38 -13.49 29.24 28.98
CA PRO A 38 -12.87 27.96 29.32
C PRO A 38 -13.80 26.76 29.05
N VAL A 39 -15.11 26.93 29.20
CA VAL A 39 -16.08 25.84 28.97
C VAL A 39 -16.20 25.54 27.47
N VAL A 40 -16.25 26.59 26.64
CA VAL A 40 -16.33 26.44 25.18
C VAL A 40 -15.07 25.77 24.61
N ALA A 41 -13.88 26.15 25.10
CA ALA A 41 -12.62 25.55 24.69
C ALA A 41 -12.53 24.05 25.06
N LEU A 42 -13.01 23.67 26.25
CA LEU A 42 -13.05 22.28 26.70
C LEU A 42 -13.99 21.43 25.83
N LEU A 43 -15.17 21.97 25.48
CA LEU A 43 -16.14 21.29 24.61
C LEU A 43 -15.59 21.11 23.18
N LEU A 44 -14.86 22.09 22.64
CA LEU A 44 -14.19 21.97 21.34
C LEU A 44 -13.05 20.93 21.35
N CYS A 45 -12.25 20.88 22.43
CA CYS A 45 -11.22 19.85 22.58
C CYS A 45 -11.81 18.44 22.70
N ALA A 46 -12.91 18.29 23.44
CA ALA A 46 -13.63 17.02 23.51
C ALA A 46 -14.20 16.63 22.13
N ALA A 47 -14.81 17.57 21.39
CA ALA A 47 -15.32 17.31 20.05
C ALA A 47 -14.22 16.88 19.05
N LEU A 48 -13.01 17.45 19.16
CA LEU A 48 -11.84 17.04 18.35
C LEU A 48 -11.27 15.68 18.78
N ALA A 49 -11.40 15.30 20.06
CA ALA A 49 -11.05 13.95 20.53
C ALA A 49 -12.09 12.90 20.13
N PHE A 50 -13.37 13.29 20.00
CA PHE A 50 -14.48 12.44 19.54
C PHE A 50 -14.69 12.43 18.02
N ALA A 51 -14.02 13.31 17.27
CA ALA A 51 -13.89 13.16 15.84
C ALA A 51 -13.13 11.86 15.59
N ALA A 52 -13.88 10.77 15.37
CA ALA A 52 -13.36 9.47 15.03
C ALA A 52 -12.29 9.66 13.96
N ARG A 53 -11.02 9.47 14.34
CA ARG A 53 -9.95 9.36 13.36
C ARG A 53 -10.37 8.18 12.49
N PRO A 54 -10.63 8.33 11.18
CA PRO A 54 -10.74 7.17 10.31
C PRO A 54 -9.32 6.60 10.16
N SER A 55 -8.88 5.91 11.21
CA SER A 55 -7.64 5.14 11.27
C SER A 55 -7.97 3.68 10.99
N SER A 56 -8.76 3.42 9.95
CA SER A 56 -8.69 2.14 9.25
C SER A 56 -7.55 2.23 8.23
N ALA A 57 -6.33 2.50 8.73
CA ALA A 57 -5.14 2.23 7.94
C ALA A 57 -5.06 0.71 7.84
N VAL A 58 -5.40 0.18 6.66
CA VAL A 58 -5.19 -1.23 6.36
C VAL A 58 -3.67 -1.45 6.30
N ASP A 59 -3.18 -2.46 7.00
CA ASP A 59 -1.77 -2.82 6.96
C ASP A 59 -1.42 -3.49 5.63
N PRO A 60 -0.21 -3.26 5.08
CA PRO A 60 0.24 -4.00 3.92
C PRO A 60 0.32 -5.50 4.26
N VAL A 61 0.00 -6.34 3.27
CA VAL A 61 0.23 -7.79 3.35
C VAL A 61 1.71 -8.10 3.49
N GLY A 62 2.55 -7.29 2.84
CA GLY A 62 4.00 -7.41 2.93
C GLY A 62 4.70 -6.15 2.45
N THR A 63 5.90 -5.94 2.96
CA THR A 63 6.82 -4.90 2.49
C THR A 63 8.21 -5.50 2.39
N TYR A 64 8.85 -5.34 1.24
CA TYR A 64 10.24 -5.69 1.01
C TYR A 64 11.00 -4.43 0.63
N CYS A 65 12.18 -4.24 1.21
CA CYS A 65 13.08 -3.13 0.89
C CYS A 65 14.51 -3.66 0.76
N ALA A 66 15.23 -3.24 -0.28
CA ALA A 66 16.63 -3.60 -0.50
C ALA A 66 17.38 -2.54 -1.30
N LYS A 67 18.68 -2.80 -1.53
CA LYS A 67 19.62 -1.94 -2.27
C LYS A 67 19.79 -0.56 -1.60
N ASN A 68 20.60 -0.52 -0.54
CA ASN A 68 21.00 0.72 0.10
C ASN A 68 21.62 1.70 -0.91
N PHE A 69 21.20 2.95 -0.90
CA PHE A 69 21.85 4.02 -1.65
C PHE A 69 22.18 5.21 -0.76
N THR A 70 23.17 6.00 -1.20
CA THR A 70 23.48 7.31 -0.59
C THR A 70 23.37 8.36 -1.69
N GLY A 71 22.39 9.27 -1.60
CA GLY A 71 22.22 10.32 -2.62
C GLY A 71 20.83 10.95 -2.63
N ALA A 72 20.78 12.27 -2.58
CA ALA A 72 19.53 13.02 -2.66
C ALA A 72 18.86 12.88 -4.04
N GLN A 73 19.65 12.69 -5.10
CA GLN A 73 19.17 12.51 -6.47
C GLN A 73 18.33 11.23 -6.61
N THR A 74 18.84 10.08 -6.16
CA THR A 74 18.09 8.82 -6.18
C THR A 74 16.80 8.94 -5.37
N GLN A 75 16.85 9.56 -4.18
CA GLN A 75 15.65 9.80 -3.37
C GLN A 75 14.62 10.70 -4.09
N ALA A 76 15.08 11.71 -4.83
CA ALA A 76 14.21 12.58 -5.64
C ALA A 76 13.59 11.81 -6.82
N SER A 77 14.34 10.95 -7.50
CA SER A 77 13.83 10.08 -8.57
C SER A 77 12.78 9.10 -8.05
N ILE A 78 12.98 8.49 -6.88
CA ILE A 78 11.95 7.65 -6.21
C ILE A 78 10.69 8.47 -5.93
N ALA A 79 10.84 9.67 -5.34
CA ALA A 79 9.69 10.53 -5.05
C ALA A 79 8.91 10.93 -6.32
N GLN A 80 9.63 11.20 -7.42
CA GLN A 80 9.02 11.50 -8.72
C GLN A 80 8.25 10.29 -9.29
N VAL A 81 8.83 9.09 -9.22
CA VAL A 81 8.16 7.85 -9.65
C VAL A 81 6.90 7.61 -8.83
N LEU A 82 6.96 7.68 -7.50
CA LEU A 82 5.78 7.49 -6.63
C LEU A 82 4.69 8.54 -6.92
N ALA A 83 5.07 9.81 -7.07
CA ALA A 83 4.13 10.90 -7.38
C ALA A 83 3.48 10.73 -8.77
N ALA A 84 4.17 10.13 -9.74
CA ALA A 84 3.61 9.83 -11.05
C ALA A 84 2.69 8.59 -11.02
N LEU A 85 3.06 7.55 -10.27
CA LEU A 85 2.32 6.29 -10.22
C LEU A 85 0.95 6.46 -9.57
N VAL A 86 0.85 7.17 -8.44
CA VAL A 86 -0.39 7.27 -7.66
C VAL A 86 -1.60 7.73 -8.50
N PRO A 87 -1.59 8.92 -9.13
CA PRO A 87 -2.75 9.37 -9.91
C PRO A 87 -2.99 8.51 -11.16
N ARG A 88 -1.93 8.03 -11.82
CA ARG A 88 -2.05 7.25 -13.06
C ARG A 88 -2.67 5.87 -12.81
N ALA A 89 -2.17 5.12 -11.83
CA ALA A 89 -2.69 3.80 -11.49
C ALA A 89 -4.07 3.88 -10.83
N SER A 90 -4.35 4.95 -10.07
CA SER A 90 -5.70 5.19 -9.54
C SER A 90 -6.74 5.37 -10.65
N ALA A 91 -6.36 6.00 -11.76
CA ALA A 91 -7.26 6.22 -12.90
C ALA A 91 -7.35 5.01 -13.85
N ALA A 92 -6.23 4.34 -14.12
CA ALA A 92 -6.13 3.30 -15.15
C ALA A 92 -6.00 1.87 -14.59
N TYR A 93 -6.06 1.68 -13.27
CA TYR A 93 -5.77 0.44 -12.53
C TYR A 93 -4.33 -0.07 -12.67
N TYR A 94 -3.52 0.57 -13.50
CA TYR A 94 -2.15 0.19 -13.79
C TYR A 94 -1.39 1.40 -14.30
N ALA A 95 -0.14 1.57 -13.86
CA ALA A 95 0.76 2.55 -14.43
C ALA A 95 2.21 2.10 -14.26
N THR A 96 3.06 2.56 -15.18
CA THR A 96 4.51 2.58 -15.02
C THR A 96 4.99 4.03 -14.98
N ALA A 97 6.15 4.23 -14.36
CA ALA A 97 6.85 5.50 -14.34
C ALA A 97 8.35 5.28 -14.24
N THR A 98 9.11 6.19 -14.84
CA THR A 98 10.56 6.20 -14.74
C THR A 98 11.04 7.61 -14.41
N ALA A 99 12.14 7.69 -13.67
CA ALA A 99 12.82 8.95 -13.38
C ALA A 99 14.32 8.73 -13.50
N ALA A 100 14.94 9.38 -14.49
CA ALA A 100 16.39 9.32 -14.67
C ALA A 100 17.09 9.89 -13.43
N GLY A 101 18.21 9.27 -13.05
CA GLY A 101 19.10 9.84 -12.06
C GLY A 101 19.95 10.96 -12.68
N GLY A 102 20.07 12.09 -12.00
CA GLY A 102 21.03 13.13 -12.38
C GLY A 102 22.45 12.80 -11.91
N GLY A 103 23.47 13.26 -12.62
CA GLY A 103 24.87 13.22 -12.14
C GLY A 103 25.47 11.83 -11.95
N GLY A 104 25.00 10.82 -12.68
CA GLY A 104 25.47 9.43 -12.58
C GLY A 104 24.68 8.56 -11.59
N SER A 105 23.63 9.09 -10.95
CA SER A 105 22.68 8.27 -10.19
C SER A 105 21.88 7.35 -11.11
N ALA A 106 21.46 6.19 -10.59
CA ALA A 106 20.67 5.22 -11.34
C ALA A 106 19.27 5.78 -11.68
N THR A 107 18.72 5.32 -12.81
CA THR A 107 17.32 5.53 -13.18
C THR A 107 16.43 4.67 -12.29
N ILE A 108 15.39 5.25 -11.73
CA ILE A 108 14.37 4.50 -10.98
C ILE A 108 13.24 4.12 -11.92
N TRP A 109 12.88 2.85 -11.89
CA TRP A 109 11.74 2.27 -12.59
C TRP A 109 10.69 1.92 -11.56
N GLY A 110 9.41 2.12 -11.89
CA GLY A 110 8.33 1.73 -10.99
C GLY A 110 7.06 1.37 -11.71
N LEU A 111 6.26 0.54 -11.04
CA LEU A 111 4.90 0.22 -11.43
C LEU A 111 3.98 0.22 -10.22
N ALA A 112 2.71 0.49 -10.47
CA ALA A 112 1.63 0.28 -9.51
C ALA A 112 0.44 -0.34 -10.24
N GLN A 113 -0.18 -1.33 -9.61
CA GLN A 113 -1.30 -2.07 -10.18
C GLN A 113 -2.35 -2.39 -9.13
N CYS A 114 -3.60 -2.11 -9.44
CA CYS A 114 -4.75 -2.61 -8.71
C CYS A 114 -5.19 -3.98 -9.25
N ARG A 115 -5.76 -4.80 -8.38
CA ARG A 115 -6.47 -6.01 -8.80
C ARG A 115 -7.73 -5.61 -9.60
N GLY A 116 -7.97 -6.28 -10.71
CA GLY A 116 -8.96 -5.82 -11.71
C GLY A 116 -10.44 -5.90 -11.29
N ASP A 117 -10.74 -6.56 -10.17
CA ASP A 117 -12.09 -6.71 -9.60
C ASP A 117 -12.41 -5.68 -8.50
N VAL A 118 -11.43 -4.89 -8.05
CA VAL A 118 -11.58 -3.94 -6.94
C VAL A 118 -12.33 -2.69 -7.40
N PRO A 119 -13.22 -2.08 -6.59
CA PRO A 119 -13.83 -0.78 -6.92
C PRO A 119 -12.81 0.35 -7.12
N ALA A 120 -13.13 1.31 -7.99
CA ALA A 120 -12.19 2.38 -8.36
C ALA A 120 -11.74 3.24 -7.16
N SER A 121 -12.64 3.49 -6.20
CA SER A 121 -12.31 4.20 -4.95
C SER A 121 -11.29 3.44 -4.11
N ASP A 122 -11.47 2.12 -3.98
CA ASP A 122 -10.60 1.26 -3.17
C ASP A 122 -9.24 1.07 -3.85
N CYS A 123 -9.22 1.01 -5.18
CA CYS A 123 -7.98 1.05 -5.96
C CYS A 123 -7.18 2.33 -5.67
N ALA A 124 -7.81 3.50 -5.74
CA ALA A 124 -7.13 4.77 -5.48
C ALA A 124 -6.58 4.88 -4.05
N LEU A 125 -7.37 4.44 -3.06
CA LEU A 125 -6.92 4.37 -1.66
C LEU A 125 -5.75 3.41 -1.47
N CYS A 126 -5.82 2.23 -2.10
CA CYS A 126 -4.78 1.22 -2.00
C CYS A 126 -3.46 1.72 -2.59
N VAL A 127 -3.46 2.26 -3.81
CA VAL A 127 -2.23 2.75 -4.46
C VAL A 127 -1.61 3.89 -3.65
N ALA A 128 -2.43 4.81 -3.13
CA ALA A 128 -1.94 5.89 -2.28
C ALA A 128 -1.35 5.36 -0.96
N ALA A 129 -1.94 4.32 -0.36
CA ALA A 129 -1.41 3.67 0.84
C ALA A 129 -0.09 2.95 0.54
N ALA A 130 0.00 2.19 -0.55
CA ALA A 130 1.20 1.50 -0.97
C ALA A 130 2.37 2.47 -1.23
N ALA A 131 2.10 3.61 -1.88
CA ALA A 131 3.12 4.64 -2.11
C ALA A 131 3.62 5.28 -0.80
N ARG A 132 2.72 5.56 0.16
CA ARG A 132 3.10 6.06 1.48
C ARG A 132 3.92 5.02 2.26
N GLN A 133 3.50 3.75 2.23
CA GLN A 133 4.20 2.66 2.87
C GLN A 133 5.62 2.50 2.30
N ALA A 134 5.77 2.52 0.98
CA ALA A 134 7.08 2.45 0.33
C ALA A 134 7.98 3.64 0.70
N ALA A 135 7.43 4.86 0.74
CA ALA A 135 8.17 6.06 1.11
C ALA A 135 8.58 6.08 2.60
N ALA A 136 7.76 5.53 3.49
CA ALA A 136 8.02 5.53 4.92
C ALA A 136 8.94 4.38 5.36
N SER A 137 8.70 3.17 4.87
CA SER A 137 9.37 1.95 5.32
C SER A 137 10.66 1.64 4.55
N CYS A 138 10.75 2.04 3.27
CA CYS A 138 11.91 1.75 2.41
C CYS A 138 12.81 2.99 2.19
N ARG A 139 12.98 3.84 3.21
CA ARG A 139 13.84 5.03 3.10
C ARG A 139 15.30 4.62 2.85
N GLY A 140 15.94 5.25 1.85
CA GLY A 140 17.32 4.93 1.48
C GLY A 140 17.51 3.57 0.80
N GLN A 141 16.43 2.92 0.38
CA GLN A 141 16.41 1.65 -0.35
C GLN A 141 15.94 1.89 -1.79
N ALA A 142 16.64 1.33 -2.77
CA ALA A 142 16.36 1.54 -4.18
C ALA A 142 15.51 0.42 -4.80
N ASP A 143 15.31 -0.72 -4.12
CA ASP A 143 14.31 -1.74 -4.43
C ASP A 143 13.25 -1.73 -3.32
N ALA A 144 12.00 -1.51 -3.68
CA ALA A 144 10.88 -1.64 -2.77
C ALA A 144 9.71 -2.34 -3.44
N ARG A 145 9.05 -3.22 -2.68
CA ARG A 145 7.87 -3.98 -3.11
C ARG A 145 6.86 -3.94 -1.97
N VAL A 146 5.66 -3.46 -2.26
CA VAL A 146 4.58 -3.33 -1.28
C VAL A 146 3.35 -4.06 -1.81
N TRP A 147 2.93 -5.10 -1.09
CA TRP A 147 1.75 -5.87 -1.41
C TRP A 147 0.60 -5.46 -0.48
N TYR A 148 -0.52 -5.14 -1.08
CA TYR A 148 -1.82 -5.04 -0.43
C TYR A 148 -2.77 -6.07 -1.04
N ASP A 149 -3.89 -6.35 -0.39
CA ASP A 149 -4.91 -7.24 -0.95
C ASP A 149 -5.47 -6.75 -2.29
N TYR A 150 -5.51 -5.43 -2.47
CA TYR A 150 -6.16 -4.76 -3.60
C TYR A 150 -5.18 -4.18 -4.62
N CYS A 151 -3.90 -4.05 -4.29
CA CYS A 151 -2.91 -3.48 -5.18
C CYS A 151 -1.49 -3.91 -4.84
N PHE A 152 -0.59 -3.69 -5.78
CA PHE A 152 0.84 -3.92 -5.66
C PHE A 152 1.58 -2.70 -6.19
N LEU A 153 2.64 -2.29 -5.50
CA LEU A 153 3.54 -1.23 -5.93
C LEU A 153 4.98 -1.70 -5.82
N ARG A 154 5.76 -1.42 -6.87
CA ARG A 154 7.19 -1.71 -6.90
C ARG A 154 7.96 -0.55 -7.48
N TYR A 155 9.15 -0.30 -6.94
CA TYR A 155 10.20 0.43 -7.63
C TYR A 155 11.55 -0.28 -7.49
N ASP A 156 12.45 -0.03 -8.44
CA ASP A 156 13.79 -0.62 -8.49
C ASP A 156 14.76 0.32 -9.24
N ASP A 157 16.06 0.24 -8.97
CA ASP A 157 17.13 0.90 -9.74
C ASP A 157 17.61 0.09 -10.96
N ALA A 158 17.11 -1.13 -11.10
CA ALA A 158 17.22 -1.95 -12.30
C ALA A 158 15.92 -1.91 -13.10
N ASP A 159 16.00 -1.91 -14.43
CA ASP A 159 14.82 -2.06 -15.27
C ASP A 159 14.27 -3.49 -15.14
N PHE A 160 13.09 -3.61 -14.51
CA PHE A 160 12.37 -4.87 -14.33
C PHE A 160 11.10 -4.95 -15.18
N LEU A 161 10.75 -3.89 -15.91
CA LEU A 161 9.48 -3.85 -16.63
C LEU A 161 9.47 -4.88 -17.75
N GLY A 162 8.46 -5.74 -17.74
CA GLY A 162 8.30 -6.81 -18.72
C GLY A 162 9.17 -8.03 -18.46
N LEU A 163 9.83 -8.10 -17.29
CA LEU A 163 10.61 -9.25 -16.87
C LEU A 163 9.89 -9.98 -15.72
N PRO A 164 9.56 -11.27 -15.85
CA PRO A 164 8.98 -12.03 -14.75
C PRO A 164 9.98 -12.19 -13.60
N ASP A 165 9.56 -11.87 -12.38
CA ASP A 165 10.37 -11.95 -11.16
C ASP A 165 9.68 -12.80 -10.09
N THR A 166 10.18 -14.04 -9.97
CA THR A 166 9.83 -15.02 -8.93
C THR A 166 10.96 -15.23 -7.92
N GLY A 167 11.98 -14.36 -7.90
CA GLY A 167 13.19 -14.53 -7.08
C GLY A 167 12.99 -14.25 -5.58
N TYR A 168 11.91 -13.55 -5.23
CA TYR A 168 11.46 -13.30 -3.87
C TYR A 168 9.98 -13.67 -3.73
N ALA A 169 9.66 -14.52 -2.75
CA ALA A 169 8.29 -14.93 -2.46
C ALA A 169 7.92 -14.59 -1.02
N LEU A 170 6.72 -14.03 -0.83
CA LEU A 170 6.04 -13.98 0.47
C LEU A 170 4.90 -15.01 0.46
N ILE A 171 4.98 -15.99 1.36
CA ILE A 171 3.97 -17.04 1.49
C ILE A 171 3.21 -16.83 2.80
N LEU A 172 1.90 -16.61 2.71
CA LEU A 172 1.01 -16.53 3.87
C LEU A 172 0.20 -17.82 3.96
N ILE A 173 0.29 -18.49 5.09
CA ILE A 173 -0.22 -19.85 5.32
C ILE A 173 -1.29 -19.80 6.39
N ASN A 174 -2.52 -20.20 6.06
CA ASN A 174 -3.58 -20.27 7.07
C ASN A 174 -3.20 -21.34 8.11
N THR A 175 -3.23 -20.96 9.40
CA THR A 175 -2.83 -21.84 10.50
C THR A 175 -3.78 -23.03 10.72
N MET A 176 -5.00 -22.99 10.17
CA MET A 176 -6.00 -24.04 10.28
C MET A 176 -5.98 -25.01 9.10
N ASN A 177 -6.11 -26.30 9.41
CA ASN A 177 -6.28 -27.35 8.42
C ASN A 177 -7.75 -27.50 7.99
N ALA A 178 -7.96 -28.01 6.78
CA ALA A 178 -9.27 -28.43 6.30
C ALA A 178 -9.76 -29.69 7.03
N THR A 179 -11.08 -29.86 7.12
CA THR A 179 -11.73 -30.96 7.86
C THR A 179 -11.44 -32.35 7.28
N ASP A 180 -11.37 -32.48 5.96
CA ASP A 180 -10.85 -33.68 5.26
C ASP A 180 -9.62 -33.27 4.44
N PRO A 181 -8.41 -33.34 5.04
CA PRO A 181 -7.17 -32.87 4.44
C PRO A 181 -6.89 -33.47 3.06
N ALA A 182 -7.10 -34.78 2.89
CA ALA A 182 -6.73 -35.46 1.65
C ALA A 182 -7.69 -35.14 0.51
N ALA A 183 -8.99 -35.06 0.78
CA ALA A 183 -9.94 -34.62 -0.23
C ALA A 183 -9.80 -33.13 -0.55
N PHE A 184 -9.46 -32.29 0.44
CA PHE A 184 -9.25 -30.86 0.25
C PHE A 184 -8.04 -30.62 -0.65
N ASP A 185 -6.90 -31.24 -0.36
CA ASP A 185 -5.68 -31.16 -1.17
C ASP A 185 -5.93 -31.56 -2.63
N ARG A 186 -6.74 -32.59 -2.90
CA ARG A 186 -7.12 -32.95 -4.28
C ARG A 186 -8.00 -31.89 -4.95
N ALA A 187 -8.96 -31.32 -4.22
CA ALA A 187 -9.88 -30.32 -4.75
C ALA A 187 -9.16 -28.98 -5.03
N GLU A 188 -8.34 -28.54 -4.08
CA GLU A 188 -7.50 -27.34 -4.16
C GLU A 188 -6.50 -27.44 -5.31
N ARG A 189 -5.73 -28.53 -5.44
CA ARG A 189 -4.81 -28.71 -6.57
C ARG A 189 -5.49 -28.62 -7.93
N ARG A 190 -6.67 -29.24 -8.08
CA ARG A 190 -7.45 -29.19 -9.32
C ARG A 190 -7.97 -27.79 -9.60
N LEU A 191 -8.35 -27.06 -8.56
CA LEU A 191 -8.80 -25.67 -8.66
C LEU A 191 -7.64 -24.76 -9.11
N MET A 192 -6.51 -24.83 -8.41
CA MET A 192 -5.37 -23.96 -8.67
C MET A 192 -4.66 -24.28 -9.99
N ALA A 193 -4.73 -25.52 -10.47
CA ALA A 193 -4.32 -25.85 -11.83
C ALA A 193 -5.16 -25.13 -12.90
N ARG A 194 -6.48 -24.98 -12.70
CA ARG A 194 -7.34 -24.18 -13.61
C ARG A 194 -7.01 -22.70 -13.52
N VAL A 195 -6.83 -22.18 -12.30
CA VAL A 195 -6.39 -20.80 -12.08
C VAL A 195 -5.11 -20.48 -12.84
N ALA A 196 -4.10 -21.35 -12.80
CA ALA A 196 -2.85 -21.15 -13.54
C ALA A 196 -3.06 -21.17 -15.06
N ALA A 197 -3.90 -22.08 -15.57
CA ALA A 197 -4.22 -22.14 -17.00
C ALA A 197 -4.97 -20.89 -17.48
N ASP A 198 -5.96 -20.42 -16.73
CA ASP A 198 -6.78 -19.28 -17.13
C ASP A 198 -6.04 -17.95 -16.97
N ALA A 199 -5.13 -17.84 -16.00
CA ALA A 199 -4.34 -16.62 -15.78
C ALA A 199 -3.48 -16.28 -17.01
N ALA A 200 -2.97 -17.29 -17.72
CA ALA A 200 -2.24 -17.11 -18.97
C ALA A 200 -3.04 -16.36 -20.05
N SER A 201 -4.37 -16.49 -20.04
CA SER A 201 -5.24 -15.88 -21.06
C SER A 201 -5.72 -14.47 -20.69
N ALA A 202 -5.92 -14.21 -19.40
CA ALA A 202 -6.64 -13.03 -18.93
C ALA A 202 -5.82 -12.09 -18.02
N GLY A 203 -4.63 -12.51 -17.55
CA GLY A 203 -3.85 -11.79 -16.54
C GLY A 203 -4.45 -11.78 -15.13
N LEU A 204 -5.73 -12.17 -14.99
CA LEU A 204 -6.46 -12.39 -13.74
C LEU A 204 -7.43 -13.57 -13.92
N ALA A 205 -7.21 -14.64 -13.19
CA ALA A 205 -8.09 -15.80 -13.10
C ALA A 205 -8.77 -15.88 -11.74
N ARG A 206 -10.03 -16.30 -11.74
CA ARG A 206 -10.84 -16.56 -10.54
C ARG A 206 -11.65 -17.81 -10.78
N GLU A 207 -11.49 -18.79 -9.90
CA GLU A 207 -12.15 -20.08 -10.00
C GLU A 207 -12.79 -20.44 -8.66
N THR A 208 -13.77 -21.33 -8.69
CA THR A 208 -14.31 -21.94 -7.46
C THR A 208 -14.45 -23.44 -7.60
N ALA A 209 -14.41 -24.16 -6.49
CA ALA A 209 -14.71 -25.58 -6.43
C ALA A 209 -15.47 -25.92 -5.15
N ARG A 210 -16.48 -26.79 -5.25
CA ARG A 210 -17.12 -27.38 -4.07
C ARG A 210 -16.26 -28.50 -3.52
N PHE A 211 -16.20 -28.57 -2.20
CA PHE A 211 -15.48 -29.56 -1.42
C PHE A 211 -16.36 -30.04 -0.26
N GLY A 212 -16.19 -31.30 0.13
CA GLY A 212 -16.86 -31.87 1.30
C GLY A 212 -18.36 -32.10 1.12
N SER A 213 -18.95 -32.83 2.07
CA SER A 213 -20.40 -33.02 2.17
C SER A 213 -21.12 -31.82 2.79
N ASP A 214 -20.37 -30.94 3.46
CA ASP A 214 -20.85 -29.67 4.02
C ASP A 214 -21.04 -28.59 2.94
N GLY A 215 -20.55 -28.83 1.71
CA GLY A 215 -20.68 -27.89 0.60
C GLY A 215 -19.73 -26.70 0.69
N THR A 216 -18.63 -26.82 1.45
CA THR A 216 -17.59 -25.79 1.53
C THR A 216 -17.10 -25.43 0.13
N THR A 217 -17.00 -24.13 -0.15
CA THR A 217 -16.47 -23.62 -1.43
C THR A 217 -15.04 -23.14 -1.25
N ILE A 218 -14.16 -23.63 -2.11
CA ILE A 218 -12.79 -23.14 -2.25
C ILE A 218 -12.78 -22.08 -3.34
N TYR A 219 -12.24 -20.91 -3.02
CA TYR A 219 -12.07 -19.78 -3.92
C TYR A 219 -10.61 -19.71 -4.32
N GLY A 220 -10.32 -19.70 -5.63
CA GLY A 220 -8.96 -19.64 -6.16
C GLY A 220 -8.78 -18.40 -7.02
N LEU A 221 -7.63 -17.73 -6.90
CA LEU A 221 -7.28 -16.53 -7.65
C LEU A 221 -5.80 -16.58 -8.07
N GLY A 222 -5.54 -16.15 -9.29
CA GLY A 222 -4.19 -15.95 -9.81
C GLY A 222 -4.16 -14.68 -10.63
N TRP A 223 -3.14 -13.85 -10.46
CA TRP A 223 -2.99 -12.65 -11.30
C TRP A 223 -1.54 -12.30 -11.53
N CYS A 224 -1.31 -11.53 -12.57
CA CYS A 224 0.01 -11.09 -13.01
C CYS A 224 0.06 -9.56 -13.16
N THR A 225 1.25 -9.01 -12.97
CA THR A 225 1.50 -7.62 -13.36
C THR A 225 1.33 -7.48 -14.88
N ARG A 226 0.77 -6.36 -15.34
CA ARG A 226 0.40 -6.18 -16.76
C ARG A 226 1.58 -5.90 -17.69
N ASP A 227 2.79 -5.77 -17.15
CA ASP A 227 4.00 -5.55 -17.93
C ASP A 227 4.55 -6.82 -18.58
N ILE A 228 4.28 -8.01 -18.03
CA ILE A 228 4.78 -9.28 -18.57
C ILE A 228 3.85 -9.90 -19.62
N THR A 229 4.36 -10.81 -20.45
CA THR A 229 3.56 -11.46 -21.49
C THR A 229 2.55 -12.45 -20.91
N ALA A 230 1.53 -12.80 -21.70
CA ALA A 230 0.56 -13.86 -21.39
C ALA A 230 1.24 -15.21 -21.03
N ALA A 231 2.29 -15.58 -21.77
CA ALA A 231 3.03 -16.81 -21.54
C ALA A 231 3.80 -16.75 -20.21
N ASP A 232 4.50 -15.64 -19.95
CA ASP A 232 5.22 -15.43 -18.69
C ASP A 232 4.27 -15.38 -17.51
N CYS A 233 3.08 -14.79 -17.69
CA CYS A 233 2.04 -14.77 -16.68
C CYS A 233 1.59 -16.19 -16.30
N GLY A 234 1.29 -17.03 -17.29
CA GLY A 234 0.91 -18.43 -17.06
C GLY A 234 2.00 -19.21 -16.32
N LEU A 235 3.26 -19.05 -16.73
CA LEU A 235 4.40 -19.70 -16.07
C LEU A 235 4.59 -19.19 -14.64
N CYS A 236 4.49 -17.88 -14.41
CA CYS A 236 4.65 -17.28 -13.09
C CYS A 236 3.58 -17.79 -12.11
N VAL A 237 2.30 -17.78 -12.52
CA VAL A 237 1.21 -18.29 -11.67
C VAL A 237 1.34 -19.79 -11.45
N ALA A 238 1.74 -20.56 -12.46
CA ALA A 238 2.02 -21.99 -12.31
C ALA A 238 3.14 -22.26 -11.29
N GLN A 239 4.19 -21.43 -11.29
CA GLN A 239 5.25 -21.50 -10.28
C GLN A 239 4.71 -21.21 -8.88
N ALA A 240 3.86 -20.18 -8.73
CA ALA A 240 3.25 -19.85 -7.45
C ALA A 240 2.35 -20.99 -6.93
N VAL A 241 1.62 -21.65 -7.84
CA VAL A 241 0.81 -22.83 -7.53
C VAL A 241 1.68 -24.04 -7.15
N ALA A 242 2.87 -24.18 -7.73
CA ALA A 242 3.79 -25.26 -7.40
C ALA A 242 4.39 -25.18 -5.98
N GLU A 243 4.31 -24.01 -5.32
CA GLU A 243 4.71 -23.86 -3.92
C GLU A 243 3.64 -24.34 -2.93
N LEU A 244 2.36 -24.33 -3.31
CA LEU A 244 1.25 -24.69 -2.42
C LEU A 244 1.38 -26.09 -1.80
N PRO A 245 1.79 -27.14 -2.55
CA PRO A 245 2.03 -28.48 -2.00
C PRO A 245 3.11 -28.55 -0.92
N ASN A 246 4.08 -27.63 -0.95
CA ASN A 246 5.25 -27.65 -0.06
C ASN A 246 4.98 -26.88 1.23
N TYR A 247 4.27 -25.75 1.14
CA TYR A 247 4.06 -24.83 2.28
C TYR A 247 2.62 -24.85 2.81
N CYS A 248 1.65 -25.11 1.95
CA CYS A 248 0.22 -24.92 2.24
C CYS A 248 -0.58 -26.21 2.22
N ARG A 249 0.10 -27.36 2.23
CA ARG A 249 -0.56 -28.67 2.24
C ARG A 249 -1.59 -28.76 3.37
N PHE A 250 -2.81 -29.14 3.01
CA PHE A 250 -3.95 -29.31 3.92
C PHE A 250 -4.51 -28.03 4.57
N ARG A 251 -3.93 -26.85 4.30
CA ARG A 251 -4.35 -25.60 4.92
C ARG A 251 -5.62 -25.06 4.25
N ARG A 252 -6.47 -24.39 5.02
CA ARG A 252 -7.73 -23.80 4.51
C ARG A 252 -7.53 -22.58 3.60
N GLY A 253 -6.34 -22.00 3.61
CA GLY A 253 -6.02 -20.81 2.85
C GLY A 253 -4.52 -20.67 2.67
N CYS A 254 -4.13 -20.06 1.56
CA CYS A 254 -2.73 -19.78 1.25
C CYS A 254 -2.60 -18.67 0.23
N ARG A 255 -1.51 -17.91 0.34
CA ARG A 255 -1.13 -16.87 -0.61
C ARG A 255 0.34 -17.03 -0.93
N VAL A 256 0.69 -17.08 -2.20
CA VAL A 256 2.08 -17.05 -2.69
C VAL A 256 2.23 -15.80 -3.52
N LEU A 257 3.01 -14.84 -3.03
CA LEU A 257 3.18 -13.52 -3.60
C LEU A 257 4.59 -13.40 -4.19
N TYR A 258 4.68 -13.38 -5.51
CA TYR A 258 5.88 -12.97 -6.21
C TYR A 258 5.81 -11.48 -6.58
N SER A 259 6.79 -11.02 -7.34
CA SER A 259 6.91 -9.61 -7.73
C SER A 259 6.32 -9.31 -9.10
N SER A 260 5.94 -10.35 -9.86
CA SER A 260 5.22 -10.24 -11.14
C SER A 260 3.91 -11.04 -11.17
N CYS A 261 3.61 -11.85 -10.15
CA CYS A 261 2.34 -12.56 -10.05
C CYS A 261 2.04 -13.03 -8.63
N MET A 262 0.85 -13.59 -8.42
CA MET A 262 0.54 -14.37 -7.22
C MET A 262 -0.43 -15.51 -7.50
N ALA A 263 -0.51 -16.44 -6.56
CA ALA A 263 -1.59 -17.41 -6.42
C ALA A 263 -2.18 -17.31 -5.01
N ARG A 264 -3.50 -17.39 -4.88
CA ARG A 264 -4.21 -17.39 -3.60
C ARG A 264 -5.39 -18.33 -3.64
N TYR A 265 -5.59 -19.09 -2.57
CA TYR A 265 -6.87 -19.76 -2.33
C TYR A 265 -7.34 -19.55 -0.90
N GLU A 266 -8.66 -19.60 -0.70
CA GLU A 266 -9.32 -19.47 0.60
C GLU A 266 -10.61 -20.30 0.65
N THR A 267 -11.08 -20.65 1.85
CA THR A 267 -12.42 -21.22 2.07
C THR A 267 -13.50 -20.15 2.32
N TYR A 268 -13.24 -18.89 1.99
CA TYR A 268 -14.17 -17.77 2.11
C TYR A 268 -14.04 -16.83 0.90
N PRO A 269 -15.10 -16.10 0.52
CA PRO A 269 -15.01 -15.16 -0.60
C PRO A 269 -14.06 -14.00 -0.28
N PHE A 270 -13.07 -13.76 -1.14
CA PHE A 270 -12.08 -12.67 -1.00
C PHE A 270 -11.87 -11.83 -2.27
N PHE A 271 -12.55 -12.20 -3.35
CA PHE A 271 -12.58 -11.46 -4.60
C PHE A 271 -13.99 -11.01 -4.94
N PHE A 272 -14.12 -9.87 -5.61
CA PHE A 272 -15.41 -9.33 -5.98
C PHE A 272 -15.98 -10.09 -7.18
N PRO A 273 -17.31 -10.29 -7.25
CA PRO A 273 -17.95 -10.82 -8.45
C PRO A 273 -17.80 -9.84 -9.62
N VAL A 274 -17.66 -10.33 -10.85
CA VAL A 274 -17.80 -9.47 -12.03
C VAL A 274 -19.26 -9.03 -12.10
N THR A 275 -19.52 -7.74 -12.25
CA THR A 275 -20.85 -7.20 -12.54
C THR A 275 -21.46 -7.99 -13.70
N GLY A 276 -22.45 -8.83 -13.38
CA GLY A 276 -23.03 -9.83 -14.30
C GLY A 276 -23.55 -11.08 -13.59
N ALA A 277 -23.01 -11.42 -12.41
CA ALA A 277 -23.56 -12.47 -11.55
C ALA A 277 -23.77 -11.95 -10.12
N GLY A 278 -24.99 -11.50 -9.83
CA GLY A 278 -25.48 -11.30 -8.46
C GLY A 278 -24.73 -10.27 -7.61
N ALA A 279 -24.92 -8.98 -7.90
CA ALA A 279 -24.77 -7.95 -6.87
C ALA A 279 -25.85 -8.20 -5.80
N GLY A 280 -25.50 -8.89 -4.70
CA GLY A 280 -26.48 -9.19 -3.65
C GLY A 280 -26.06 -10.10 -2.49
N ALA A 281 -24.83 -10.62 -2.45
CA ALA A 281 -24.35 -11.36 -1.27
C ALA A 281 -23.32 -10.51 -0.52
N GLY A 282 -23.68 -10.14 0.72
CA GLY A 282 -23.07 -9.08 1.52
C GLY A 282 -21.55 -9.18 1.74
N ALA A 283 -20.97 -8.00 1.88
CA ALA A 283 -19.61 -7.75 2.34
C ALA A 283 -19.39 -8.11 3.84
N ASP A 284 -20.34 -8.79 4.50
CA ASP A 284 -20.28 -9.09 5.94
C ASP A 284 -19.86 -10.54 6.26
N ALA A 285 -19.32 -11.30 5.30
CA ALA A 285 -18.74 -12.62 5.57
C ALA A 285 -17.23 -12.58 5.94
N SER A 286 -16.65 -11.39 6.15
CA SER A 286 -15.19 -11.24 6.25
C SER A 286 -14.58 -11.51 7.63
N SER A 287 -15.32 -11.77 8.72
CA SER A 287 -14.70 -11.70 10.06
C SER A 287 -14.43 -13.03 10.79
N SER A 288 -15.15 -14.13 10.53
CA SER A 288 -14.97 -15.36 11.33
C SER A 288 -14.06 -16.42 10.71
N HIS A 289 -13.65 -16.26 9.45
CA HIS A 289 -12.82 -17.24 8.71
C HIS A 289 -11.52 -16.68 8.14
N ALA A 290 -11.26 -15.37 8.30
CA ALA A 290 -9.94 -14.79 8.12
C ALA A 290 -9.05 -15.31 9.27
N GLY A 291 -8.54 -16.54 9.12
CA GLY A 291 -7.69 -17.18 10.11
C GLY A 291 -6.39 -16.41 10.32
N GLU A 292 -5.70 -16.69 11.41
CA GLU A 292 -4.32 -16.27 11.61
C GLU A 292 -3.42 -16.89 10.53
N TYR A 293 -2.52 -16.09 9.94
CA TYR A 293 -1.58 -16.52 8.91
C TYR A 293 -0.16 -16.56 9.45
N GLU A 294 0.52 -17.68 9.25
CA GLU A 294 1.98 -17.76 9.35
C GLU A 294 2.60 -17.21 8.06
N THR A 295 3.75 -16.54 8.16
CA THR A 295 4.45 -15.97 7.01
C THR A 295 5.81 -16.63 6.80
N VAL A 296 6.04 -17.14 5.58
CA VAL A 296 7.34 -17.67 5.14
C VAL A 296 7.87 -16.79 4.02
N VAL A 297 9.17 -16.48 4.08
CA VAL A 297 9.87 -15.70 3.04
C VAL A 297 10.84 -16.61 2.32
N LEU A 298 10.72 -16.69 0.99
CA LEU A 298 11.67 -17.38 0.14
C LEU A 298 12.52 -16.36 -0.61
N THR A 299 13.83 -16.56 -0.59
CA THR A 299 14.81 -15.77 -1.34
C THR A 299 15.64 -16.70 -2.21
N ASN A 300 16.04 -16.25 -3.40
CA ASN A 300 16.88 -16.99 -4.35
C ASN A 300 16.21 -18.14 -5.11
N HIS A 301 14.96 -17.99 -5.55
CA HIS A 301 14.46 -18.83 -6.65
C HIS A 301 15.06 -18.31 -7.98
N LYS A 302 16.03 -19.03 -8.53
CA LYS A 302 16.44 -18.94 -9.93
C LYS A 302 16.46 -20.33 -10.53
#